data_AF-A0A1J0R793-F1
#
_entry.id   AF-A0A1J0R793-F1
#
_cell.length_a   1.000
_cell.length_b   1.000
_cell.length_c   1.000
_cell.angle_alpha   90.00
_cell.angle_beta   90.00
_cell.angle_gamma   90.00
#
_symmetry.space_group_name_H-M   'P 1'
#
loop_
_entity.id
_entity.type
_entity.pdbx_description
1 polymer ?
#
loop_
_entity_poly.entity_id
_entity_poly.type
_entity_poly.pdbx_seq_one_letter_code
_entity_poly.pdbx_strand_id
1 'polypeptide(L)'
;MRQHRNITTIAVASVVILCLTCREPTVDAADGDNAPDFVALCSLYNIKDAEEPPEWKEAFDSEDTLLNSIFNANLGTATESWLKNRDNTLDGKEGTSERKEALQAWLKDVEERRKQKPDPNKLETCAPVPDMPYKILANVAIINVHKRAIDIEKSYKPAKETVKAAHTAAMTCIKGAIYGKDKTDYDGADMANPKANNCGAGRKGNAAVGLSIINDLICLCAPAGVPSTKVCGKQAFTAVESDPTTATTVGKTIAAACPKTPKSQVLSPTLIRSKLAAFYTRIGANPDTQEDDAVRYILGKAPAGGCDWSSNKECVNYKAQLTDSGTGITWVNQLEAAAYTTETAWLAYAKVNSVWEQLKTL
;
A
#
# COMPACT_ATOMS: atom_id res chain seq x y z
N MET A 1 9.87 27.54 105.24
CA MET A 1 8.54 27.04 104.82
C MET A 1 8.39 27.22 103.33
N ARG A 2 8.13 26.09 102.63
CA ARG A 2 7.58 25.93 101.27
C ARG A 2 8.28 26.63 100.08
N GLN A 3 9.30 25.91 99.62
CA GLN A 3 9.54 25.53 98.22
C GLN A 3 8.24 25.30 97.41
N HIS A 4 8.16 25.81 96.18
CA HIS A 4 7.68 25.08 95.00
C HIS A 4 8.11 25.80 93.70
N ARG A 5 8.97 25.11 92.94
CA ARG A 5 9.08 25.21 91.47
C ARG A 5 7.73 24.85 90.85
N ASN A 6 7.43 25.37 89.65
CA ASN A 6 6.94 24.60 88.49
C ASN A 6 6.61 25.55 87.32
N ILE A 7 7.25 25.42 86.16
CA ILE A 7 7.07 24.47 85.02
C ILE A 7 6.55 25.30 83.83
N THR A 8 7.41 25.36 82.83
CA THR A 8 7.21 25.81 81.45
C THR A 8 6.00 25.12 80.84
N THR A 9 5.05 25.89 80.30
CA THR A 9 3.97 25.37 79.44
C THR A 9 4.33 25.66 77.98
N ILE A 10 4.85 24.64 77.30
CA ILE A 10 4.98 24.60 75.85
C ILE A 10 3.60 24.26 75.30
N ALA A 11 2.99 25.19 74.55
CA ALA A 11 1.77 24.91 73.81
C ALA A 11 2.12 24.04 72.59
N VAL A 12 1.77 22.76 72.67
CA VAL A 12 1.79 21.85 71.53
C VAL A 12 0.52 22.10 70.73
N ALA A 13 0.64 22.80 69.60
CA ALA A 13 -0.44 22.91 68.64
C ALA A 13 -0.52 21.60 67.84
N SER A 14 -1.58 20.84 68.06
CA SER A 14 -1.93 19.62 67.31
C SER A 14 -2.10 19.95 65.83
N VAL A 15 -1.20 19.43 64.98
CA VAL A 15 -1.40 19.39 63.53
C VAL A 15 -2.35 18.24 63.22
N VAL A 16 -3.61 18.57 62.94
CA VAL A 16 -4.56 17.65 62.32
C VAL A 16 -4.14 17.53 60.85
N ILE A 17 -3.45 16.43 60.51
CA ILE A 17 -3.20 16.06 59.12
C ILE A 17 -4.55 15.60 58.55
N LEU A 18 -5.22 16.52 57.86
CA LEU A 18 -6.37 16.21 57.02
C LEU A 18 -5.83 15.43 55.82
N CYS A 19 -5.89 14.10 55.87
CA CYS A 19 -5.72 13.26 54.68
C CYS A 19 -6.86 13.57 53.70
N LEU A 20 -6.70 14.61 52.88
CA LEU A 20 -7.38 14.69 51.61
C LEU A 20 -6.88 13.51 50.79
N THR A 21 -7.69 12.46 50.70
CA THR A 21 -7.64 11.57 49.56
C THR A 21 -8.02 12.41 48.34
N CYS A 22 -7.01 13.00 47.69
CA CYS A 22 -7.13 13.46 46.32
C CYS A 22 -7.45 12.24 45.46
N ARG A 23 -8.74 11.91 45.35
CA ARG A 23 -9.26 11.19 44.20
C ARG A 23 -9.02 12.15 43.04
N GLU A 24 -8.01 11.87 42.24
CA GLU A 24 -7.79 12.61 41.00
C GLU A 24 -9.11 12.55 40.21
N PRO A 25 -9.72 13.69 39.86
CA PRO A 25 -10.87 13.68 38.99
C PRO A 25 -10.45 13.00 37.69
N THR A 26 -11.25 12.05 37.21
CA THR A 26 -11.14 11.58 35.83
C THR A 26 -11.25 12.81 34.95
N VAL A 27 -10.15 13.20 34.30
CA VAL A 27 -10.14 14.38 33.43
C VAL A 27 -10.86 13.97 32.15
N ASP A 28 -12.10 14.43 32.02
CA ASP A 28 -12.90 14.25 30.81
C ASP A 28 -12.10 14.62 29.55
N ALA A 29 -12.45 14.01 28.41
CA ALA A 29 -11.81 14.31 27.13
C ALA A 29 -11.96 15.80 26.82
N ALA A 30 -10.85 16.53 26.69
CA ALA A 30 -10.84 17.95 26.39
C ALA A 30 -10.79 18.19 24.88
N ASP A 31 -11.11 19.43 24.48
CA ASP A 31 -11.00 19.86 23.09
C ASP A 31 -9.56 19.66 22.58
N GLY A 32 -9.40 18.81 21.56
CA GLY A 32 -8.13 18.59 20.87
C GLY A 32 -7.21 17.51 21.46
N ASP A 33 -7.63 16.78 22.51
CA ASP A 33 -6.80 15.72 23.13
C ASP A 33 -6.32 14.66 22.11
N ASN A 34 -7.13 14.36 21.08
CA ASN A 34 -6.81 13.41 20.00
C ASN A 34 -6.41 14.11 18.69
N ALA A 35 -6.25 15.43 18.65
CA ALA A 35 -5.97 16.15 17.40
C ALA A 35 -4.69 15.66 16.67
N PRO A 36 -3.55 15.39 17.35
CA PRO A 36 -2.36 14.87 16.67
C PRO A 36 -2.57 13.48 16.06
N ASP A 37 -3.33 12.63 16.73
CA ASP A 37 -3.63 11.26 16.30
C ASP A 37 -4.61 11.26 15.13
N PHE A 38 -5.60 12.15 15.18
CA PHE A 38 -6.51 12.44 14.07
C PHE A 38 -5.73 12.90 12.83
N VAL A 39 -4.78 13.83 12.98
CA VAL A 39 -3.94 14.28 11.86
C VAL A 39 -3.10 13.14 11.28
N ALA A 40 -2.55 12.26 12.12
CA ALA A 40 -1.77 11.11 11.66
C ALA A 40 -2.63 10.16 10.80
N LEU A 41 -3.82 9.79 11.27
CA LEU A 41 -4.77 8.96 10.50
C LEU A 41 -5.26 9.67 9.23
N CYS A 42 -5.55 10.97 9.30
CA CYS A 42 -5.91 11.76 8.12
C CYS A 42 -4.79 11.82 7.08
N SER A 43 -3.52 11.83 7.51
CA SER A 43 -2.39 11.82 6.60
C SER A 43 -2.32 10.54 5.76
N LEU A 44 -2.73 9.40 6.35
CA LEU A 44 -2.86 8.09 5.70
C LEU A 44 -4.12 8.04 4.81
N TYR A 45 -5.26 8.54 5.32
CA TYR A 45 -6.51 8.68 4.55
C TYR A 45 -6.33 9.47 3.24
N ASN A 46 -5.46 10.48 3.24
CA ASN A 46 -5.20 11.32 2.08
C ASN A 46 -4.25 10.69 1.05
N ILE A 47 -3.67 9.51 1.32
CA ILE A 47 -2.87 8.78 0.30
C ILE A 47 -3.73 8.41 -0.92
N LYS A 48 -5.05 8.27 -0.75
CA LYS A 48 -5.97 7.99 -1.86
C LYS A 48 -5.95 9.04 -2.99
N ASP A 49 -5.46 10.24 -2.68
CA ASP A 49 -5.38 11.38 -3.59
C ASP A 49 -3.96 11.54 -4.18
N ALA A 50 -3.04 10.59 -3.90
CA ALA A 50 -1.70 10.60 -4.46
C ALA A 50 -1.76 10.40 -5.99
N GLU A 51 -0.91 11.13 -6.69
CA GLU A 51 -0.80 11.05 -8.13
C GLU A 51 0.06 9.86 -8.54
N GLU A 52 -0.32 9.22 -9.65
CA GLU A 52 0.53 8.23 -10.32
C GLU A 52 1.87 8.86 -10.73
N PRO A 53 3.01 8.16 -10.49
CA PRO A 53 4.32 8.59 -10.94
C PRO A 53 4.33 8.94 -12.43
N PRO A 54 4.87 10.12 -12.83
CA PRO A 54 4.89 10.53 -14.23
C PRO A 54 5.66 9.54 -15.11
N GLU A 55 6.70 8.90 -14.58
CA GLU A 55 7.51 7.88 -15.27
C GLU A 55 6.67 6.66 -15.67
N TRP A 56 5.60 6.34 -14.94
CA TRP A 56 4.74 5.20 -15.24
C TRP A 56 3.69 5.51 -16.31
N LYS A 57 3.45 6.81 -16.56
CA LYS A 57 2.56 7.28 -17.62
C LYS A 57 3.26 7.27 -18.98
N GLU A 58 4.58 7.14 -19.01
CA GLU A 58 5.34 7.04 -20.25
C GLU A 58 4.90 5.80 -21.02
N ALA A 59 4.55 6.02 -22.29
CA ALA A 59 4.27 4.91 -23.19
C ALA A 59 5.58 4.19 -23.49
N PHE A 60 5.74 2.98 -22.97
CA PHE A 60 6.86 2.13 -23.35
C PHE A 60 6.79 1.75 -24.82
N ASP A 61 7.90 1.90 -25.52
CA ASP A 61 8.05 1.53 -26.93
C ASP A 61 7.60 0.09 -27.18
N SER A 62 7.16 -0.17 -28.42
CA SER A 62 6.92 -1.55 -28.86
C SER A 62 8.24 -2.19 -29.29
N GLU A 63 8.52 -3.33 -28.69
CA GLU A 63 9.59 -4.25 -29.07
C GLU A 63 9.40 -4.84 -30.48
N ASP A 64 8.18 -4.81 -31.03
CA ASP A 64 7.86 -5.45 -32.29
C ASP A 64 8.74 -4.92 -33.43
N THR A 65 9.03 -3.62 -33.48
CA THR A 65 9.84 -3.05 -34.58
C THR A 65 11.28 -3.59 -34.55
N LEU A 66 11.90 -3.61 -33.37
CA LEU A 66 13.28 -4.11 -33.21
C LEU A 66 13.34 -5.63 -33.42
N LEU A 67 12.39 -6.38 -32.82
CA LEU A 67 12.30 -7.83 -32.98
C LEU A 67 12.03 -8.22 -34.44
N ASN A 68 11.16 -7.50 -35.14
CA ASN A 68 10.90 -7.72 -36.56
C ASN A 68 12.13 -7.41 -37.41
N SER A 69 12.87 -6.34 -37.11
CA SER A 69 14.13 -6.02 -37.80
C SER A 69 15.17 -7.15 -37.65
N ILE A 70 15.40 -7.64 -36.43
CA ILE A 70 16.32 -8.75 -36.16
C ILE A 70 15.84 -10.04 -36.83
N PHE A 71 14.54 -10.32 -36.79
CA PHE A 71 13.96 -11.48 -37.46
C PHE A 71 14.12 -11.40 -38.98
N ASN A 72 13.88 -10.24 -39.59
CA ASN A 72 14.01 -10.02 -41.03
C ASN A 72 15.47 -10.16 -41.49
N ALA A 73 16.44 -9.69 -40.69
CA ALA A 73 17.86 -9.93 -40.92
C ALA A 73 18.21 -11.44 -40.90
N ASN A 74 17.62 -12.20 -39.97
CA ASN A 74 17.79 -13.66 -39.93
C ASN A 74 17.23 -14.31 -41.21
N LEU A 75 16.06 -13.86 -41.67
CA LEU A 75 15.40 -14.38 -42.86
C LEU A 75 16.22 -14.19 -44.14
N GLY A 76 16.96 -13.08 -44.26
CA GLY A 76 17.85 -12.80 -45.39
C GLY A 76 19.08 -13.72 -45.49
N THR A 77 19.51 -14.31 -44.37
CA THR A 77 20.69 -15.18 -44.28
C THR A 77 20.37 -16.65 -44.01
N ALA A 78 19.10 -16.96 -43.71
CA ALA A 78 18.64 -18.27 -43.30
C ALA A 78 18.98 -19.40 -44.29
N THR A 79 19.17 -20.60 -43.75
CA THR A 79 19.31 -21.83 -44.52
C THR A 79 17.98 -22.22 -45.17
N GLU A 80 18.02 -22.98 -46.27
CA GLU A 80 16.78 -23.48 -46.88
C GLU A 80 15.96 -24.35 -45.93
N SER A 81 16.64 -25.16 -45.11
CA SER A 81 16.00 -25.99 -44.10
C SER A 81 15.20 -25.12 -43.12
N TRP A 82 15.82 -24.07 -42.56
CA TRP A 82 15.15 -23.16 -41.64
C TRP A 82 13.93 -22.49 -42.28
N LEU A 83 14.04 -22.05 -43.53
CA LEU A 83 12.93 -21.44 -44.25
C LEU A 83 11.77 -22.41 -44.52
N LYS A 84 12.08 -23.68 -44.82
CA LYS A 84 11.08 -24.70 -45.18
C LYS A 84 10.41 -25.34 -43.97
N ASN A 85 11.12 -25.53 -42.86
CA ASN A 85 10.60 -26.27 -41.70
C ASN A 85 11.15 -25.82 -40.33
N ARG A 86 11.80 -24.66 -40.26
CA ARG A 86 12.44 -24.10 -39.05
C ARG A 86 13.44 -25.06 -38.42
N ASP A 87 14.21 -25.78 -39.24
CA ASP A 87 15.17 -26.80 -38.81
C ASP A 87 14.55 -27.86 -37.89
N ASN A 88 13.30 -28.20 -38.19
CA ASN A 88 12.47 -29.12 -37.42
C ASN A 88 12.13 -28.70 -35.98
N THR A 89 12.36 -27.44 -35.59
CA THR A 89 12.14 -26.95 -34.21
C THR A 89 10.72 -26.47 -33.90
N LEU A 90 9.77 -26.55 -34.84
CA LEU A 90 8.36 -26.19 -34.59
C LEU A 90 7.71 -27.13 -33.57
N ASP A 91 6.73 -26.61 -32.84
CA ASP A 91 5.96 -27.37 -31.85
C ASP A 91 5.19 -28.55 -32.48
N GLY A 92 4.90 -29.55 -31.66
CA GLY A 92 4.22 -30.79 -32.07
C GLY A 92 5.17 -31.88 -32.56
N LYS A 93 4.70 -33.14 -32.50
CA LYS A 93 5.45 -34.29 -33.04
C LYS A 93 5.25 -34.37 -34.56
N GLU A 94 6.28 -34.83 -35.26
CA GLU A 94 6.20 -35.03 -36.71
C GLU A 94 5.02 -35.96 -37.07
N GLY A 95 4.20 -35.53 -38.05
CA GLY A 95 3.00 -36.25 -38.47
C GLY A 95 1.69 -35.90 -37.72
N THR A 96 1.72 -35.08 -36.66
CA THR A 96 0.50 -34.65 -35.95
C THR A 96 -0.19 -33.45 -36.62
N SER A 97 -1.45 -33.20 -36.27
CA SER A 97 -2.19 -32.00 -36.69
C SER A 97 -1.55 -30.72 -36.15
N GLU A 98 -1.12 -30.71 -34.89
CA GLU A 98 -0.43 -29.58 -34.24
C GLU A 98 0.82 -29.16 -35.02
N ARG A 99 1.63 -30.14 -35.44
CA ARG A 99 2.84 -29.89 -36.24
C ARG A 99 2.50 -29.32 -37.62
N LYS A 100 1.43 -29.80 -38.26
CA LYS A 100 0.96 -29.27 -39.55
C LYS A 100 0.49 -27.82 -39.43
N GLU A 101 -0.24 -27.50 -38.38
CA GLU A 101 -0.71 -26.14 -38.09
C GLU A 101 0.47 -25.20 -37.82
N ALA A 102 1.43 -25.61 -36.99
CA ALA A 102 2.64 -24.85 -36.71
C ALA A 102 3.48 -24.61 -37.98
N LEU A 103 3.60 -25.61 -38.86
CA LEU A 103 4.28 -25.48 -40.15
C LEU A 103 3.55 -24.54 -41.11
N GLN A 104 2.23 -24.62 -41.20
CA GLN A 104 1.44 -23.71 -42.03
C GLN A 104 1.55 -22.26 -41.55
N ALA A 105 1.46 -22.04 -40.22
CA ALA A 105 1.66 -20.72 -39.63
C ALA A 105 3.07 -20.18 -39.92
N TRP A 106 4.10 -21.02 -39.78
CA TRP A 106 5.48 -20.67 -40.09
C TRP A 106 5.68 -20.26 -41.55
N LEU A 107 5.23 -21.10 -42.50
CA LEU A 107 5.39 -20.82 -43.92
C LEU A 107 4.63 -19.56 -44.35
N LYS A 108 3.44 -19.33 -43.77
CA LYS A 108 2.67 -18.11 -44.01
C LYS A 108 3.44 -16.87 -43.52
N ASP A 109 3.99 -16.90 -42.31
CA ASP A 109 4.76 -15.79 -41.75
C ASP A 109 6.03 -15.49 -42.57
N VAL A 110 6.78 -16.54 -42.96
CA VAL A 110 7.96 -16.41 -43.84
C VAL A 110 7.59 -15.76 -45.17
N GLU A 111 6.49 -16.21 -45.80
CA GLU A 111 6.02 -15.70 -47.08
C GLU A 111 5.53 -14.24 -46.98
N GLU A 112 4.78 -13.91 -45.95
CA GLU A 112 4.31 -12.54 -45.69
C GLU A 112 5.48 -11.57 -45.48
N ARG A 113 6.49 -11.98 -44.71
CA ARG A 113 7.67 -11.15 -44.46
C ARG A 113 8.57 -10.99 -45.68
N ARG A 114 8.68 -12.03 -46.53
CA ARG A 114 9.42 -11.94 -47.81
C ARG A 114 8.78 -10.98 -48.82
N LYS A 115 7.48 -10.73 -48.71
CA LYS A 115 6.76 -9.76 -49.55
C LYS A 115 6.99 -8.31 -49.13
N GLN A 116 7.50 -8.07 -47.92
CA GLN A 116 7.82 -6.72 -47.46
C GLN A 116 9.00 -6.18 -48.30
N LYS A 117 8.76 -5.07 -49.02
CA LYS A 117 9.75 -4.47 -49.94
C LYS A 117 10.81 -3.68 -49.17
N PRO A 118 12.05 -3.60 -49.69
CA PRO A 118 13.07 -2.71 -49.18
C PRO A 118 12.61 -1.27 -49.07
N ASP A 119 12.53 -0.76 -47.84
CA ASP A 119 12.34 0.66 -47.57
C ASP A 119 13.70 1.23 -47.15
N PRO A 120 14.38 2.01 -48.00
CA PRO A 120 15.71 2.55 -47.70
C PRO A 120 15.72 3.50 -46.49
N ASN A 121 14.55 3.92 -46.00
CA ASN A 121 14.38 4.72 -44.77
C ASN A 121 13.94 3.89 -43.55
N LYS A 122 13.76 2.56 -43.68
CA LYS A 122 13.43 1.66 -42.56
C LYS A 122 14.42 0.52 -42.49
N LEU A 123 14.93 0.24 -41.28
CA LEU A 123 15.87 -0.85 -40.99
C LEU A 123 15.35 -2.28 -41.32
N GLU A 124 14.12 -2.44 -41.80
CA GLU A 124 13.38 -3.70 -41.74
C GLU A 124 13.59 -4.65 -42.93
N THR A 125 14.49 -4.37 -43.87
CA THR A 125 14.52 -5.10 -45.14
C THR A 125 15.88 -5.67 -45.51
N CYS A 126 15.94 -7.00 -45.59
CA CYS A 126 17.05 -7.72 -46.20
C CYS A 126 16.52 -8.58 -47.35
N ALA A 127 16.90 -8.24 -48.59
CA ALA A 127 16.78 -9.17 -49.71
C ALA A 127 17.62 -10.44 -49.41
N PRO A 128 17.24 -11.61 -49.97
CA PRO A 128 18.04 -12.82 -49.82
C PRO A 128 19.50 -12.55 -50.19
N VAL A 129 20.42 -12.83 -49.26
CA VAL A 129 21.86 -12.62 -49.50
C VAL A 129 22.34 -13.70 -50.47
N PRO A 130 23.12 -13.37 -51.51
CA PRO A 130 23.71 -14.33 -52.42
C PRO A 130 24.48 -15.42 -51.67
N ASP A 131 24.49 -16.64 -52.22
CA ASP A 131 25.11 -17.78 -51.58
C ASP A 131 26.64 -17.70 -51.66
N MET A 132 27.25 -17.10 -50.64
CA MET A 132 28.69 -16.88 -50.50
C MET A 132 29.18 -17.40 -49.13
N PRO A 133 30.47 -17.74 -48.97
CA PRO A 133 31.01 -18.27 -47.71
C PRO A 133 30.70 -17.40 -46.47
N TYR A 134 30.62 -16.08 -46.64
CA TYR A 134 30.28 -15.13 -45.58
C TYR A 134 28.82 -15.18 -45.14
N LYS A 135 27.90 -15.71 -45.96
CA LYS A 135 26.47 -15.87 -45.63
C LYS A 135 26.28 -16.79 -44.43
N ILE A 136 27.03 -17.90 -44.37
CA ILE A 136 26.95 -18.87 -43.26
C ILE A 136 27.44 -18.22 -41.96
N LEU A 137 28.56 -17.48 -42.01
CA LEU A 137 29.11 -16.78 -40.85
C LEU A 137 28.13 -15.71 -40.34
N ALA A 138 27.54 -14.93 -41.26
CA ALA A 138 26.53 -13.93 -40.92
C ALA A 138 25.27 -14.59 -40.32
N ASN A 139 24.81 -15.71 -40.87
CA ASN A 139 23.65 -16.43 -40.36
C ASN A 139 23.86 -16.92 -38.92
N VAL A 140 25.02 -17.50 -38.61
CA VAL A 140 25.35 -17.93 -37.24
C VAL A 140 25.33 -16.74 -36.27
N ALA A 141 25.92 -15.61 -36.66
CA ALA A 141 25.92 -14.40 -35.84
C ALA A 141 24.49 -13.88 -35.59
N ILE A 142 23.68 -13.76 -36.64
CA ILE A 142 22.32 -13.23 -36.56
C ILE A 142 21.38 -14.17 -35.79
N ILE A 143 21.51 -15.50 -35.91
CA ILE A 143 20.74 -16.46 -35.10
C ILE A 143 21.02 -16.23 -33.61
N ASN A 144 22.27 -16.00 -33.23
CA ASN A 144 22.62 -15.73 -31.83
C ASN A 144 22.06 -14.39 -31.35
N VAL A 145 22.06 -13.36 -32.19
CA VAL A 145 21.40 -12.08 -31.91
C VAL A 145 19.89 -12.27 -31.71
N HIS A 146 19.24 -13.00 -32.61
CA HIS A 146 17.81 -13.30 -32.54
C HIS A 146 17.43 -14.05 -31.25
N LYS A 147 18.21 -15.06 -30.85
CA LYS A 147 18.01 -15.76 -29.57
C LYS A 147 18.10 -14.81 -28.37
N ARG A 148 19.12 -13.95 -28.35
CA ARG A 148 19.29 -12.95 -27.28
C ARG A 148 18.13 -11.96 -27.25
N ALA A 149 17.64 -11.53 -28.42
CA ALA A 149 16.49 -10.63 -28.52
C ALA A 149 15.21 -11.26 -27.95
N ILE A 150 14.93 -12.53 -28.25
CA ILE A 150 13.80 -13.27 -27.67
C ILE A 150 13.94 -13.40 -26.14
N ASP A 151 15.14 -13.66 -25.62
CA ASP A 151 15.35 -13.76 -24.17
C ASP A 151 15.19 -12.41 -23.46
N ILE A 152 15.57 -11.31 -24.11
CA ILE A 152 15.32 -9.94 -23.65
C ILE A 152 13.81 -9.64 -23.63
N GLU A 153 13.09 -10.01 -24.69
CA GLU A 153 11.64 -9.83 -24.81
C GLU A 153 10.87 -10.50 -23.64
N LYS A 154 11.29 -11.72 -23.24
CA LYS A 154 10.72 -12.43 -22.08
C LYS A 154 10.82 -11.65 -20.77
N SER A 155 11.79 -10.75 -20.65
CA SER A 155 11.93 -9.85 -19.49
C SER A 155 11.22 -8.50 -19.71
N TYR A 156 11.21 -7.99 -20.94
CA TYR A 156 10.64 -6.69 -21.28
C TYR A 156 9.11 -6.67 -21.09
N LYS A 157 8.40 -7.63 -21.69
CA LYS A 157 6.92 -7.69 -21.66
C LYS A 157 6.34 -7.72 -20.24
N PRO A 158 6.76 -8.64 -19.35
CA PRO A 158 6.18 -8.69 -18.00
C PRO A 158 6.53 -7.46 -17.16
N ALA A 159 7.72 -6.88 -17.33
CA ALA A 159 8.12 -5.68 -16.61
C ALA A 159 7.28 -4.47 -17.04
N LYS A 160 7.02 -4.32 -18.35
CA LYS A 160 6.13 -3.30 -18.91
C LYS A 160 4.70 -3.42 -18.35
N GLU A 161 4.13 -4.62 -18.33
CA GLU A 161 2.80 -4.85 -17.78
C GLU A 161 2.73 -4.64 -16.26
N THR A 162 3.81 -4.98 -15.54
CA THR A 162 3.93 -4.71 -14.10
C THR A 162 3.82 -3.21 -13.82
N VAL A 163 4.53 -2.36 -14.57
CA VAL A 163 4.47 -0.91 -14.37
C VAL A 163 3.07 -0.37 -14.67
N LYS A 164 2.47 -0.76 -15.80
CA LYS A 164 1.12 -0.30 -16.20
C LYS A 164 0.03 -0.64 -15.19
N ALA A 165 0.10 -1.82 -14.57
CA ALA A 165 -0.89 -2.27 -13.62
C ALA A 165 -0.67 -1.72 -12.20
N ALA A 166 0.53 -1.24 -11.89
CA ALA A 166 0.99 -0.95 -10.54
C ALA A 166 0.15 0.10 -9.82
N HIS A 167 -0.16 1.22 -10.47
CA HIS A 167 -0.91 2.31 -9.83
C HIS A 167 -2.32 1.85 -9.42
N THR A 168 -3.04 1.17 -10.32
CA THR A 168 -4.37 0.63 -10.02
C THR A 168 -4.33 -0.42 -8.90
N ALA A 169 -3.34 -1.31 -8.92
CA ALA A 169 -3.15 -2.33 -7.88
C ALA A 169 -2.85 -1.69 -6.51
N ALA A 170 -1.90 -0.75 -6.45
CA ALA A 170 -1.57 -0.04 -5.22
C ALA A 170 -2.77 0.75 -4.68
N MET A 171 -3.53 1.42 -5.57
CA MET A 171 -4.74 2.15 -5.20
C MET A 171 -5.87 1.25 -4.68
N THR A 172 -5.94 0.00 -5.15
CA THR A 172 -6.88 -1.00 -4.62
C THR A 172 -6.54 -1.31 -3.16
N CYS A 173 -5.27 -1.56 -2.85
CA CYS A 173 -4.81 -1.77 -1.49
C CYS A 173 -5.02 -0.52 -0.60
N ILE A 174 -4.72 0.68 -1.09
CA ILE A 174 -4.93 1.94 -0.36
C ILE A 174 -6.41 2.15 -0.02
N LYS A 175 -7.31 1.94 -0.99
CA LYS A 175 -8.76 2.03 -0.74
C LYS A 175 -9.22 0.94 0.23
N GLY A 176 -8.67 -0.27 0.11
CA GLY A 176 -8.89 -1.37 1.05
C GLY A 176 -8.50 -1.01 2.49
N ALA A 177 -7.37 -0.32 2.67
CA ALA A 177 -6.93 0.18 3.97
C ALA A 177 -7.89 1.25 4.53
N ILE A 178 -8.35 2.16 3.67
CA ILE A 178 -9.15 3.30 4.08
C ILE A 178 -10.59 2.90 4.42
N TYR A 179 -11.22 2.11 3.54
CA TYR A 179 -12.66 1.84 3.56
C TYR A 179 -13.02 0.47 4.13
N GLY A 180 -12.04 -0.44 4.23
CA GLY A 180 -12.24 -1.85 4.51
C GLY A 180 -11.88 -2.71 3.31
N LYS A 181 -11.52 -3.97 3.56
CA LYS A 181 -11.03 -4.89 2.53
C LYS A 181 -12.02 -4.99 1.36
N ASP A 182 -11.50 -4.94 0.14
CA ASP A 182 -12.25 -5.05 -1.11
C ASP A 182 -13.30 -3.94 -1.33
N LYS A 183 -13.18 -2.80 -0.63
CA LYS A 183 -14.10 -1.65 -0.75
C LYS A 183 -13.47 -0.46 -1.46
N THR A 184 -14.34 0.33 -2.10
CA THR A 184 -13.97 1.58 -2.81
C THR A 184 -14.59 2.84 -2.21
N ASP A 185 -15.54 2.68 -1.28
CA ASP A 185 -16.17 3.73 -0.48
C ASP A 185 -16.52 3.16 0.91
N TYR A 186 -16.72 4.03 1.89
CA TYR A 186 -17.13 3.63 3.23
C TYR A 186 -18.63 3.36 3.30
N ASP A 187 -19.00 2.15 3.73
CA ASP A 187 -20.38 1.71 3.88
C ASP A 187 -20.78 1.42 5.35
N GLY A 188 -19.83 1.42 6.28
CA GLY A 188 -20.06 1.11 7.69
C GLY A 188 -20.21 -0.38 8.02
N ALA A 189 -20.21 -1.28 7.02
CA ALA A 189 -20.55 -2.69 7.22
C ALA A 189 -19.51 -3.48 8.05
N ASP A 190 -18.27 -2.98 8.13
CA ASP A 190 -17.19 -3.62 8.93
C ASP A 190 -17.13 -3.08 10.36
N MET A 191 -18.07 -2.21 10.76
CA MET A 191 -18.27 -1.85 12.15
C MET A 191 -19.05 -2.96 12.85
N ALA A 192 -18.40 -3.64 13.77
CA ALA A 192 -18.97 -4.65 14.64
C ALA A 192 -20.07 -4.06 15.53
N ASN A 193 -21.03 -4.91 15.90
CA ASN A 193 -21.98 -4.63 16.96
C ASN A 193 -21.66 -5.57 18.15
N PRO A 194 -21.27 -5.03 19.33
CA PRO A 194 -21.15 -3.62 19.65
C PRO A 194 -19.92 -2.95 19.00
N LYS A 195 -20.03 -1.66 18.66
CA LYS A 195 -18.95 -0.83 18.11
C LYS A 195 -17.66 -0.92 18.92
N ALA A 196 -17.76 -1.06 20.25
CA ALA A 196 -16.61 -1.16 21.15
C ALA A 196 -15.60 -2.22 20.71
N ASN A 197 -16.03 -3.27 20.00
CA ASN A 197 -15.14 -4.28 19.43
C ASN A 197 -14.17 -3.73 18.38
N ASN A 198 -14.53 -2.73 17.58
CA ASN A 198 -13.57 -2.09 16.66
C ASN A 198 -12.63 -1.11 17.36
N CYS A 199 -12.98 -0.63 18.55
CA CYS A 199 -12.19 0.35 19.28
C CYS A 199 -11.23 -0.31 20.30
N GLY A 200 -11.48 -1.56 20.69
CA GLY A 200 -10.58 -2.34 21.54
C GLY A 200 -11.22 -3.09 22.69
N ALA A 201 -12.50 -2.85 22.98
CA ALA A 201 -13.24 -3.48 24.08
C ALA A 201 -12.47 -3.42 25.42
N GLY A 202 -11.89 -2.25 25.74
CA GLY A 202 -11.16 -1.98 26.98
C GLY A 202 -9.66 -2.26 26.89
N ARG A 203 -9.09 -2.88 27.94
CA ARG A 203 -7.62 -3.09 28.10
C ARG A 203 -7.03 -4.18 27.22
N LYS A 204 -7.83 -5.17 26.80
CA LYS A 204 -7.32 -6.37 26.11
C LYS A 204 -7.11 -6.18 24.61
N GLY A 205 -7.71 -5.16 24.00
CA GLY A 205 -7.86 -5.09 22.56
C GLY A 205 -8.91 -6.10 22.06
N ASN A 206 -9.19 -6.06 20.77
CA ASN A 206 -10.15 -6.96 20.13
C ASN A 206 -9.72 -7.22 18.68
N ALA A 207 -10.00 -8.42 18.15
CA ALA A 207 -9.61 -8.80 16.79
C ALA A 207 -10.23 -7.91 15.69
N ALA A 208 -11.37 -7.26 15.96
CA ALA A 208 -12.04 -6.36 15.02
C ALA A 208 -11.43 -4.94 14.95
N VAL A 209 -10.39 -4.65 15.74
CA VAL A 209 -9.68 -3.37 15.70
C VAL A 209 -8.81 -3.27 14.45
N GLY A 210 -8.73 -2.08 13.84
CA GLY A 210 -7.81 -1.83 12.76
C GLY A 210 -8.19 -2.47 11.42
N LEU A 211 -9.49 -2.70 11.19
CA LEU A 211 -10.01 -3.19 9.91
C LEU A 211 -9.96 -2.12 8.81
N SER A 212 -10.17 -0.86 9.16
CA SER A 212 -10.07 0.27 8.22
C SER A 212 -9.69 1.56 8.95
N ILE A 213 -9.07 2.49 8.23
CA ILE A 213 -8.69 3.81 8.79
C ILE A 213 -9.94 4.58 9.22
N ILE A 214 -11.07 4.48 8.50
CA ILE A 214 -12.29 5.19 8.89
C ILE A 214 -12.90 4.61 10.16
N ASN A 215 -12.85 3.29 10.39
CA ASN A 215 -13.29 2.72 11.65
C ASN A 215 -12.46 3.26 12.82
N ASP A 216 -11.14 3.34 12.65
CA ASP A 216 -10.25 3.87 13.67
C ASP A 216 -10.48 5.37 13.90
N LEU A 217 -10.72 6.15 12.85
CA LEU A 217 -11.15 7.55 12.96
C LEU A 217 -12.48 7.72 13.72
N ILE A 218 -13.45 6.82 13.51
CA ILE A 218 -14.71 6.81 14.27
C ILE A 218 -14.44 6.52 15.74
N CYS A 219 -13.59 5.54 16.05
CA CYS A 219 -13.24 5.21 17.44
C CYS A 219 -12.50 6.35 18.14
N LEU A 220 -11.66 7.09 17.42
CA LEU A 220 -10.86 8.19 17.94
C LEU A 220 -11.66 9.50 18.13
N CYS A 221 -12.72 9.71 17.34
CA CYS A 221 -13.38 11.02 17.25
C CYS A 221 -14.88 11.02 17.54
N ALA A 222 -15.59 9.90 17.39
CA ALA A 222 -17.03 9.85 17.60
C ALA A 222 -17.37 9.33 19.00
N PRO A 223 -18.06 10.14 19.81
CA PRO A 223 -18.38 9.81 21.19
C PRO A 223 -19.42 8.69 21.29
N ALA A 224 -19.61 8.21 22.52
CA ALA A 224 -20.59 7.17 22.84
C ALA A 224 -22.02 7.65 23.06
N GLY A 225 -22.21 8.97 23.04
CA GLY A 225 -23.49 9.63 23.28
C GLY A 225 -23.39 11.11 22.92
N VAL A 226 -24.15 11.98 23.59
CA VAL A 226 -24.21 13.42 23.27
C VAL A 226 -22.80 14.01 23.20
N PRO A 227 -22.41 14.66 22.09
CA PRO A 227 -21.07 15.21 21.95
C PRO A 227 -20.83 16.28 23.01
N SER A 228 -19.94 15.99 23.95
CA SER A 228 -19.56 16.91 25.03
C SER A 228 -18.37 17.78 24.63
N THR A 229 -17.45 17.26 23.80
CA THR A 229 -16.19 17.93 23.44
C THR A 229 -15.75 17.67 21.99
N LYS A 230 -14.82 18.49 21.53
CA LYS A 230 -14.19 18.38 20.22
C LYS A 230 -12.87 17.63 20.35
N VAL A 231 -12.93 16.35 20.74
CA VAL A 231 -11.73 15.57 21.06
C VAL A 231 -10.70 15.52 19.91
N CYS A 232 -11.16 15.47 18.66
CA CYS A 232 -10.31 15.54 17.46
C CYS A 232 -10.07 16.97 16.93
N GLY A 233 -10.49 18.00 17.66
CA GLY A 233 -10.14 19.40 17.42
C GLY A 233 -11.26 20.26 16.82
N LYS A 234 -11.28 20.43 15.49
CA LYS A 234 -12.02 21.51 14.80
C LYS A 234 -13.52 21.57 15.12
N GLN A 235 -14.15 20.43 15.37
CA GLN A 235 -15.58 20.31 15.62
C GLN A 235 -15.88 19.07 16.47
N ALA A 236 -17.04 19.08 17.12
CA ALA A 236 -17.60 17.88 17.75
C ALA A 236 -18.28 17.04 16.67
N PHE A 237 -18.09 15.72 16.73
CA PHE A 237 -18.74 14.78 15.81
C PHE A 237 -19.94 14.13 16.49
N THR A 238 -20.96 13.81 15.71
CA THR A 238 -22.13 13.07 16.19
C THR A 238 -21.74 11.70 16.73
N ALA A 239 -22.48 11.22 17.73
CA ALA A 239 -22.30 9.89 18.29
C ALA A 239 -22.44 8.78 17.23
N VAL A 240 -21.68 7.72 17.42
CA VAL A 240 -21.96 6.41 16.82
C VAL A 240 -22.20 5.48 17.96
N GLU A 241 -23.46 5.13 18.19
CA GLU A 241 -23.96 4.29 19.28
C GLU A 241 -23.38 2.87 19.24
N SER A 242 -23.68 2.07 20.28
CA SER A 242 -23.22 0.68 20.38
C SER A 242 -23.64 -0.14 19.16
N ASP A 243 -24.86 0.10 18.67
CA ASP A 243 -25.31 -0.37 17.36
C ASP A 243 -24.91 0.67 16.30
N PRO A 244 -23.92 0.37 15.43
CA PRO A 244 -23.26 1.37 14.60
C PRO A 244 -24.06 1.79 13.34
N THR A 245 -25.39 1.87 13.41
CA THR A 245 -26.25 2.22 12.27
C THR A 245 -25.94 3.59 11.65
N THR A 246 -25.38 4.51 12.43
CA THR A 246 -24.97 5.86 11.97
C THR A 246 -23.51 5.93 11.49
N ALA A 247 -22.75 4.84 11.59
CA ALA A 247 -21.31 4.83 11.34
C ALA A 247 -20.96 5.37 9.94
N THR A 248 -21.70 4.97 8.90
CA THR A 248 -21.46 5.41 7.51
C THR A 248 -21.46 6.94 7.39
N THR A 249 -22.49 7.59 7.93
CA THR A 249 -22.64 9.05 7.86
C THR A 249 -21.59 9.76 8.71
N VAL A 250 -21.34 9.27 9.92
CA VAL A 250 -20.36 9.88 10.84
C VAL A 250 -18.94 9.70 10.31
N GLY A 251 -18.58 8.51 9.83
CA GLY A 251 -17.28 8.21 9.24
C GLY A 251 -16.97 9.11 8.04
N LYS A 252 -17.95 9.30 7.14
CA LYS A 252 -17.81 10.26 6.02
C LYS A 252 -17.65 11.70 6.48
N THR A 253 -18.36 12.09 7.55
CA THR A 253 -18.24 13.43 8.15
C THR A 253 -16.86 13.66 8.78
N ILE A 254 -16.32 12.66 9.49
CA ILE A 254 -14.97 12.70 10.07
C ILE A 254 -13.91 12.76 8.97
N ALA A 255 -14.02 11.90 7.95
CA ALA A 255 -13.11 11.89 6.81
C ALA A 255 -13.10 13.24 6.06
N ALA A 256 -14.26 13.88 5.89
CA ALA A 256 -14.36 15.20 5.28
C ALA A 256 -13.73 16.33 6.13
N ALA A 257 -13.56 16.11 7.43
CA ALA A 257 -12.87 17.05 8.33
C ALA A 257 -11.34 16.93 8.27
N CYS A 258 -10.80 15.89 7.61
CA CYS A 258 -9.36 15.74 7.45
C CYS A 258 -8.73 16.97 6.78
N PRO A 259 -7.57 17.45 7.27
CA PRO A 259 -6.84 18.52 6.59
C PRO A 259 -6.54 18.12 5.15
N LYS A 260 -6.72 19.06 4.23
CA LYS A 260 -6.32 18.84 2.83
C LYS A 260 -4.80 18.72 2.76
N THR A 261 -4.30 17.70 2.07
CA THR A 261 -2.88 17.57 1.78
C THR A 261 -2.43 18.62 0.76
N PRO A 262 -1.13 18.97 0.74
CA PRO A 262 -0.54 19.70 -0.38
C PRO A 262 -0.87 18.96 -1.69
N LYS A 263 -1.20 19.73 -2.74
CA LYS A 263 -1.43 19.16 -4.07
C LYS A 263 -0.17 18.43 -4.54
N SER A 264 -0.36 17.33 -5.28
CA SER A 264 0.69 16.64 -6.03
C SER A 264 1.71 15.83 -5.22
N GLN A 265 1.24 15.09 -4.20
CA GLN A 265 2.06 14.00 -3.65
C GLN A 265 2.10 12.85 -4.67
N VAL A 266 3.29 12.48 -5.15
CA VAL A 266 3.48 11.33 -6.03
C VAL A 266 3.52 10.04 -5.20
N LEU A 267 2.76 9.04 -5.63
CA LEU A 267 2.72 7.74 -4.98
C LEU A 267 4.12 7.09 -5.01
N SER A 268 4.64 6.76 -3.83
CA SER A 268 5.93 6.09 -3.68
C SER A 268 5.92 5.18 -2.44
N PRO A 269 6.81 4.16 -2.37
CA PRO A 269 6.92 3.33 -1.17
C PRO A 269 7.30 4.18 0.05
N THR A 270 8.20 5.15 -0.14
CA THR A 270 8.64 6.09 0.90
C THR A 270 7.50 6.98 1.41
N LEU A 271 6.62 7.47 0.53
CA LEU A 271 5.44 8.24 0.95
C LEU A 271 4.56 7.42 1.90
N ILE A 272 4.28 6.18 1.55
CA ILE A 272 3.42 5.30 2.36
C ILE A 272 4.11 4.96 3.69
N ARG A 273 5.35 4.46 3.65
CA ARG A 273 6.10 4.04 4.84
C ARG A 273 6.41 5.20 5.79
N SER A 274 6.64 6.41 5.28
CA SER A 274 6.84 7.60 6.15
C SER A 274 5.57 7.99 6.91
N LYS A 275 4.40 7.91 6.27
CA LYS A 275 3.11 8.14 6.94
C LYS A 275 2.78 7.04 7.95
N LEU A 276 3.10 5.78 7.63
CA LEU A 276 2.99 4.66 8.57
C LEU A 276 3.92 4.84 9.77
N ALA A 277 5.17 5.24 9.57
CA ALA A 277 6.09 5.55 10.65
C ALA A 277 5.55 6.68 11.54
N ALA A 278 5.04 7.76 10.96
CA ALA A 278 4.40 8.84 11.71
C ALA A 278 3.22 8.33 12.54
N PHE A 279 2.36 7.48 11.99
CA PHE A 279 1.29 6.82 12.74
C PHE A 279 1.80 5.96 13.89
N TYR A 280 2.81 5.11 13.66
CA TYR A 280 3.36 4.26 14.73
C TYR A 280 3.93 5.05 15.90
N THR A 281 4.52 6.23 15.66
CA THR A 281 5.00 7.11 16.75
C THR A 281 3.89 7.69 17.62
N ARG A 282 2.62 7.60 17.18
CA ARG A 282 1.46 8.06 17.94
C ARG A 282 0.90 7.00 18.88
N ILE A 283 1.11 5.72 18.57
CA ILE A 283 0.66 4.63 19.45
C ILE A 283 1.41 4.70 20.78
N GLY A 284 0.66 4.80 21.87
CA GLY A 284 1.14 4.96 23.23
C GLY A 284 1.72 6.34 23.57
N ALA A 285 1.59 7.32 22.67
CA ALA A 285 2.14 8.66 22.88
C ALA A 285 1.34 9.51 23.88
N ASN A 286 0.09 9.14 24.17
CA ASN A 286 -0.78 9.86 25.11
C ASN A 286 -1.33 8.90 26.18
N PRO A 287 -0.54 8.60 27.24
CA PRO A 287 -0.88 7.58 28.23
C PRO A 287 -2.02 7.97 29.18
N ASP A 288 -2.34 9.28 29.29
CA ASP A 288 -3.32 9.84 30.22
C ASP A 288 -3.36 9.13 31.58
N THR A 289 -4.42 8.35 31.87
CA THR A 289 -4.66 7.68 33.15
C THR A 289 -4.52 6.16 33.05
N GLN A 290 -4.10 5.63 31.90
CA GLN A 290 -3.91 4.19 31.70
C GLN A 290 -2.52 3.74 32.17
N GLU A 291 -2.48 2.91 33.21
CA GLU A 291 -1.23 2.55 33.89
C GLU A 291 -0.68 1.16 33.53
N ASP A 292 -1.47 0.28 32.91
CA ASP A 292 -1.00 -1.06 32.52
C ASP A 292 -0.34 -1.08 31.13
N ASP A 293 0.15 -2.26 30.75
CA ASP A 293 0.86 -2.48 29.49
C ASP A 293 0.03 -2.16 28.23
N ALA A 294 -1.31 -2.11 28.32
CA ALA A 294 -2.18 -1.73 27.21
C ALA A 294 -1.89 -0.31 26.71
N VAL A 295 -1.38 0.57 27.57
CA VAL A 295 -1.05 1.96 27.20
C VAL A 295 -0.11 2.03 25.99
N ARG A 296 0.77 1.05 25.83
CA ARG A 296 1.75 0.96 24.73
C ARG A 296 1.14 0.63 23.37
N TYR A 297 -0.13 0.27 23.34
CA TYR A 297 -0.86 -0.17 22.15
C TYR A 297 -2.06 0.72 21.83
N ILE A 298 -2.26 1.81 22.58
CA ILE A 298 -3.42 2.70 22.42
C ILE A 298 -3.06 3.92 21.57
N LEU A 299 -3.87 4.21 20.56
CA LEU A 299 -3.89 5.48 19.84
C LEU A 299 -5.00 6.37 20.43
N GLY A 300 -4.72 7.65 20.62
CA GLY A 300 -5.60 8.57 21.35
C GLY A 300 -5.20 8.69 22.82
N LYS A 301 -5.87 9.59 23.54
CA LYS A 301 -5.83 9.69 25.00
C LYS A 301 -6.23 8.35 25.60
N ALA A 302 -5.33 7.70 26.35
CA ALA A 302 -5.55 6.37 26.91
C ALA A 302 -6.23 6.45 28.29
N PRO A 303 -7.55 6.20 28.39
CA PRO A 303 -8.26 6.35 29.65
C PRO A 303 -8.07 5.10 30.53
N ALA A 304 -8.28 5.26 31.84
CA ALA A 304 -8.39 4.14 32.76
C ALA A 304 -9.43 3.10 32.28
N GLY A 305 -9.01 1.85 32.13
CA GLY A 305 -9.87 0.79 31.59
C GLY A 305 -9.70 0.54 30.09
N GLY A 306 -8.87 1.34 29.41
CA GLY A 306 -8.64 1.26 27.97
C GLY A 306 -9.85 1.72 27.15
N CYS A 307 -9.82 1.38 25.86
CA CYS A 307 -10.79 1.84 24.87
C CYS A 307 -12.08 1.01 24.91
N ASP A 308 -12.92 1.26 25.91
CA ASP A 308 -14.23 0.60 26.08
C ASP A 308 -15.41 1.35 25.44
N TRP A 309 -15.14 2.51 24.82
CA TRP A 309 -16.15 3.36 24.18
C TRP A 309 -17.26 3.82 25.15
N SER A 310 -16.98 3.96 26.44
CA SER A 310 -17.82 4.79 27.32
C SER A 310 -17.55 6.29 27.09
N SER A 311 -18.35 7.16 27.72
CA SER A 311 -18.18 8.61 27.62
C SER A 311 -16.72 9.02 27.85
N ASN A 312 -16.17 9.83 26.96
CA ASN A 312 -14.81 10.37 27.03
C ASN A 312 -13.69 9.31 26.91
N LYS A 313 -13.97 8.16 26.27
CA LYS A 313 -13.00 7.08 26.01
C LYS A 313 -12.79 6.82 24.53
N GLU A 314 -12.75 7.88 23.74
CA GLU A 314 -12.47 7.85 22.31
C GLU A 314 -10.98 7.53 22.06
N CYS A 315 -10.68 6.27 21.80
CA CYS A 315 -9.34 5.79 21.51
C CYS A 315 -9.40 4.45 20.73
N VAL A 316 -8.25 3.98 20.25
CA VAL A 316 -8.12 2.70 19.55
C VAL A 316 -7.06 1.85 20.23
N ASN A 317 -7.40 0.63 20.68
CA ASN A 317 -6.46 -0.27 21.34
C ASN A 317 -6.06 -1.44 20.41
N TYR A 318 -4.86 -1.36 19.85
CA TYR A 318 -4.28 -2.36 18.93
C TYR A 318 -3.58 -3.52 19.63
N LYS A 319 -3.76 -3.71 20.95
CA LYS A 319 -3.04 -4.75 21.71
C LYS A 319 -3.17 -6.14 21.08
N ALA A 320 -4.37 -6.53 20.66
CA ALA A 320 -4.60 -7.83 20.03
C ALA A 320 -3.88 -8.00 18.68
N GLN A 321 -3.59 -6.91 17.98
CA GLN A 321 -2.92 -6.89 16.68
C GLN A 321 -1.39 -6.86 16.81
N LEU A 322 -0.86 -6.22 17.85
CA LEU A 322 0.56 -5.88 17.98
C LEU A 322 1.35 -6.70 19.01
N THR A 323 0.69 -7.51 19.85
CA THR A 323 1.38 -8.51 20.67
C THR A 323 1.87 -9.69 19.83
N ASP A 324 2.79 -10.50 20.35
CA ASP A 324 3.49 -11.59 19.62
C ASP A 324 2.59 -12.60 18.86
N SER A 325 1.33 -12.77 19.28
CA SER A 325 0.36 -13.65 18.61
C SER A 325 -0.51 -12.95 17.55
N GLY A 326 -0.35 -11.64 17.38
CA GLY A 326 -1.12 -10.80 16.46
C GLY A 326 -0.61 -10.89 15.02
N THR A 327 -1.51 -10.63 14.06
CA THR A 327 -1.20 -10.62 12.62
C THR A 327 -0.86 -9.23 12.08
N GLY A 328 -0.67 -8.25 12.97
CA GLY A 328 -0.56 -6.84 12.62
C GLY A 328 -1.92 -6.16 12.41
N ILE A 329 -1.88 -4.85 12.19
CA ILE A 329 -3.07 -4.03 11.93
C ILE A 329 -3.50 -4.25 10.48
N THR A 330 -4.75 -4.63 10.24
CA THR A 330 -5.20 -5.07 8.90
C THR A 330 -5.06 -3.97 7.84
N TRP A 331 -5.47 -2.74 8.15
CA TRP A 331 -5.29 -1.64 7.19
C TRP A 331 -3.82 -1.25 7.01
N VAL A 332 -2.94 -1.47 8.00
CA VAL A 332 -1.49 -1.26 7.84
C VAL A 332 -0.92 -2.28 6.86
N ASN A 333 -1.29 -3.55 6.99
CA ASN A 333 -0.85 -4.60 6.07
C ASN A 333 -1.25 -4.29 4.61
N GLN A 334 -2.43 -3.70 4.41
CA GLN A 334 -2.87 -3.23 3.09
C GLN A 334 -1.98 -2.09 2.57
N LEU A 335 -1.60 -1.13 3.41
CA LEU A 335 -0.69 -0.06 3.01
C LEU A 335 0.72 -0.57 2.72
N GLU A 336 1.24 -1.56 3.48
CA GLU A 336 2.50 -2.20 3.16
C GLU A 336 2.44 -2.99 1.84
N ALA A 337 1.31 -3.65 1.53
CA ALA A 337 1.10 -4.27 0.22
C ALA A 337 1.10 -3.24 -0.92
N ALA A 338 0.52 -2.06 -0.71
CA ALA A 338 0.60 -0.95 -1.66
C ALA A 338 2.04 -0.44 -1.83
N ALA A 339 2.80 -0.32 -0.73
CA ALA A 339 4.21 0.08 -0.77
C ALA A 339 5.06 -0.94 -1.53
N TYR A 340 4.86 -2.24 -1.28
CA TYR A 340 5.52 -3.32 -2.01
C TYR A 340 5.18 -3.30 -3.51
N THR A 341 3.91 -3.16 -3.86
CA THR A 341 3.46 -3.03 -5.27
C THR A 341 4.19 -1.88 -5.97
N THR A 342 4.31 -0.75 -5.28
CA THR A 342 4.97 0.44 -5.82
C THR A 342 6.48 0.22 -5.97
N GLU A 343 7.11 -0.50 -5.03
CA GLU A 343 8.53 -0.84 -5.08
C GLU A 343 8.85 -1.81 -6.23
N THR A 344 8.03 -2.84 -6.40
CA THR A 344 8.13 -3.77 -7.55
C THR A 344 7.98 -3.05 -8.89
N ALA A 345 7.09 -2.06 -8.97
CA ALA A 345 6.91 -1.26 -10.17
C ALA A 345 8.15 -0.40 -10.51
N TRP A 346 8.81 0.19 -9.52
CA TRP A 346 10.07 0.92 -9.76
C TRP A 346 11.21 -0.01 -10.23
N LEU A 347 11.31 -1.21 -9.66
CA LEU A 347 12.26 -2.22 -10.12
C LEU A 347 11.93 -2.66 -11.56
N ALA A 348 10.65 -2.84 -11.87
CA ALA A 348 10.19 -3.17 -13.21
C ALA A 348 10.47 -2.03 -14.21
N TYR A 349 10.24 -0.77 -13.85
CA TYR A 349 10.57 0.39 -14.68
C TYR A 349 12.07 0.44 -15.02
N ALA A 350 12.93 0.30 -14.01
CA ALA A 350 14.38 0.23 -14.24
C ALA A 350 14.77 -0.96 -15.15
N LYS A 351 14.10 -2.11 -14.98
CA LYS A 351 14.29 -3.28 -15.83
C LYS A 351 13.86 -3.02 -17.27
N VAL A 352 12.69 -2.40 -17.50
CA VAL A 352 12.19 -2.03 -18.84
C VAL A 352 13.20 -1.16 -19.56
N ASN A 353 13.68 -0.09 -18.92
CA ASN A 353 14.67 0.80 -19.52
C ASN A 353 15.99 0.08 -19.81
N SER A 354 16.49 -0.72 -18.86
CA SER A 354 17.74 -1.47 -19.04
C SER A 354 17.67 -2.49 -20.18
N VAL A 355 16.57 -3.23 -20.29
CA VAL A 355 16.42 -4.27 -21.31
C VAL A 355 16.04 -3.70 -22.68
N TRP A 356 15.37 -2.54 -22.72
CA TRP A 356 15.13 -1.78 -23.95
C TRP A 356 16.44 -1.35 -24.62
N GLU A 357 17.36 -0.77 -23.85
CA GLU A 357 18.67 -0.35 -24.39
C GLU A 357 19.53 -1.54 -24.84
N GLN A 358 19.41 -2.68 -24.16
CA GLN A 358 20.03 -3.92 -24.64
C GLN A 358 19.45 -4.37 -25.98
N LEU A 359 18.13 -4.29 -26.15
CA LEU A 359 17.47 -4.66 -27.41
C LEU A 359 17.87 -3.74 -28.56
N LYS A 360 18.04 -2.43 -28.32
CA LYS A 360 18.51 -1.47 -29.34
C LYS A 360 19.96 -1.70 -29.78
N THR A 361 20.78 -2.28 -28.91
CA THR A 361 22.20 -2.53 -29.18
C THR A 361 22.41 -3.77 -30.06
N LEU A 362 21.45 -4.69 -30.05
CA LEU A 362 21.41 -5.87 -30.92
C LEU A 362 21.09 -5.47 -32.36
#